data_AF-A0A1M6ESU0-F1
#
_entry.id   AF-A0A1M6ESU0-F1
#
_cell.length_a   1.000
_cell.length_b   1.000
_cell.length_c   1.000
_cell.angle_alpha   90.00
_cell.angle_beta   90.00
_cell.angle_gamma   90.00
#
_symmetry.space_group_name_H-M   'P 1'
#
loop_
_entity.id
_entity.type
_entity.pdbx_description
1 polymer ?
#
loop_
_entity_poly.entity_id
_entity_poly.type
_entity_poly.pdbx_seq_one_letter_code
_entity_poly.pdbx_strand_id
1 'polypeptide(L)'
;MMNKEIWYQCDRCGACCKWPGDVRVEDDEVDRIAEFLGMEVDDFIQQYTRLRMNRNGLSLIEKENHECIMLENGQCKIQPVKPFQCKGFPNRWNFPGWEKVCQAKPVPMQEAIERGLVEKGDLSANSETRGRDL
;
A
#
# COMPACT_ATOMS: atom_id res chain seq x y z
N MET A 1 10.57 -17.06 -0.67
CA MET A 1 11.28 -16.66 0.56
C MET A 1 11.65 -15.20 0.40
N MET A 2 11.14 -14.30 1.24
CA MET A 2 11.56 -12.88 1.23
C MET A 2 13.05 -12.81 1.55
N ASN A 3 13.84 -12.23 0.64
CA ASN A 3 15.26 -12.01 0.87
C ASN A 3 15.41 -10.95 1.98
N LYS A 4 15.77 -11.39 3.19
CA LYS A 4 15.87 -10.53 4.38
C LYS A 4 17.07 -9.56 4.33
N GLU A 5 17.89 -9.63 3.29
CA GLU A 5 19.14 -8.85 3.15
C GLU A 5 18.96 -7.53 2.38
N ILE A 6 17.85 -7.37 1.65
CA ILE A 6 17.59 -6.19 0.81
C ILE A 6 16.26 -5.57 1.19
N TRP A 7 16.28 -4.26 1.40
CA TRP A 7 15.10 -3.41 1.45
C TRP A 7 14.91 -2.72 0.11
N TYR A 8 13.71 -2.79 -0.47
CA TYR A 8 13.39 -2.07 -1.68
C TYR A 8 12.75 -0.73 -1.35
N GLN A 9 13.50 0.35 -1.55
CA GLN A 9 13.03 1.71 -1.32
C GLN A 9 12.07 2.15 -2.42
N CYS A 10 10.85 2.54 -2.04
CA CYS A 10 9.85 3.06 -2.97
C CYS A 10 10.34 4.35 -3.64
N ASP A 11 10.42 4.35 -4.98
CA ASP A 11 10.80 5.52 -5.79
C ASP A 11 9.59 6.42 -6.16
N ARG A 12 8.41 6.14 -5.58
CA ARG A 12 7.14 6.83 -5.88
C ARG A 12 6.75 6.83 -7.37
N CYS A 13 7.20 5.84 -8.13
CA CYS A 13 6.97 5.72 -9.58
C CYS A 13 5.51 5.50 -10.01
N GLY A 14 4.58 5.29 -9.06
CA GLY A 14 3.15 5.06 -9.35
C GLY A 14 2.82 3.71 -10.00
N ALA A 15 3.81 2.89 -10.36
CA ALA A 15 3.59 1.63 -11.06
C ALA A 15 2.60 0.70 -10.33
N CYS A 16 2.76 0.53 -9.01
CA CYS A 16 1.86 -0.31 -8.20
C CYS A 16 0.39 0.13 -8.18
N CYS A 17 0.09 1.36 -8.62
CA CYS A 17 -1.26 1.88 -8.72
C CYS A 17 -1.86 1.72 -10.13
N LYS A 18 -1.11 1.21 -11.12
CA LYS A 18 -1.51 1.18 -12.53
C LYS A 18 -2.18 -0.12 -12.99
N TRP A 19 -2.34 -1.09 -12.10
CA TRP A 19 -2.98 -2.36 -12.42
C TRP A 19 -4.08 -2.68 -11.41
N PRO A 20 -5.08 -3.49 -11.80
CA PRO A 20 -6.15 -3.89 -10.90
C PRO A 20 -5.60 -4.54 -9.62
N GLY A 21 -6.26 -4.30 -8.49
CA GLY A 21 -5.89 -4.90 -7.22
C GLY A 21 -6.94 -4.69 -6.14
N ASP A 22 -7.07 -5.66 -5.24
CA ASP A 22 -7.93 -5.57 -4.06
C ASP A 22 -7.14 -4.91 -2.92
N VAL A 23 -7.14 -3.57 -2.88
CA VAL A 23 -6.42 -2.77 -1.89
C VAL A 23 -7.28 -2.60 -0.65
N ARG A 24 -7.13 -3.50 0.30
CA ARG A 24 -7.80 -3.46 1.59
C ARG A 24 -7.46 -2.16 2.32
N VAL A 25 -8.49 -1.52 2.86
CA VAL A 25 -8.39 -0.45 3.84
C VAL A 25 -9.00 -0.89 5.16
N GLU A 26 -8.26 -0.71 6.25
CA GLU A 26 -8.73 -0.92 7.62
C GLU A 26 -9.36 0.36 8.19
N ASP A 27 -10.19 0.25 9.22
CA ASP A 27 -10.99 1.38 9.74
C ASP A 27 -10.12 2.59 10.10
N ASP A 28 -8.96 2.38 10.73
CA ASP A 28 -8.02 3.47 11.06
C ASP A 28 -7.36 4.10 9.82
N GLU A 29 -7.34 3.41 8.68
CA GLU A 29 -6.87 3.96 7.41
C GLU A 29 -7.95 4.77 6.74
N VAL A 30 -9.20 4.32 6.80
CA VAL A 30 -10.35 5.05 6.28
C VAL A 30 -10.39 6.43 6.94
N ASP A 31 -10.31 6.48 8.28
CA ASP A 31 -10.31 7.75 9.04
C ASP A 31 -9.14 8.66 8.61
N ARG A 32 -7.91 8.13 8.62
CA ARG A 32 -6.71 8.90 8.27
C ARG A 32 -6.70 9.39 6.82
N ILE A 33 -7.22 8.59 5.89
CA ILE A 33 -7.27 8.95 4.47
C ILE A 33 -8.35 10.02 4.25
N ALA A 34 -9.52 9.88 4.87
CA ALA A 34 -10.58 10.87 4.80
C ALA A 34 -10.12 12.23 5.36
N GLU A 35 -9.49 12.23 6.54
CA GLU A 35 -8.90 13.42 7.16
C GLU A 35 -7.86 14.07 6.23
N PHE A 36 -6.95 13.26 5.66
CA PHE A 36 -5.92 13.75 4.74
C PHE A 36 -6.50 14.35 3.45
N LEU A 37 -7.61 13.81 2.95
CA LEU A 37 -8.32 14.33 1.79
C LEU A 37 -9.23 15.53 2.13
N GLY A 38 -9.37 15.87 3.41
CA GLY A 38 -10.21 16.98 3.88
C GLY A 38 -11.70 16.73 3.66
N MET A 39 -12.16 15.49 3.85
CA MET A 39 -13.55 15.10 3.65
C MET A 39 -14.08 14.20 4.78
N GLU A 40 -15.39 14.06 4.86
CA GLU A 40 -16.04 13.19 5.84
C GLU A 40 -15.76 11.70 5.54
N VAL A 41 -15.67 10.90 6.61
CA VAL A 41 -15.41 9.46 6.52
C VAL A 41 -16.46 8.73 5.69
N ASP A 42 -17.74 9.06 5.90
CA ASP A 42 -18.86 8.46 5.17
C ASP A 42 -18.80 8.77 3.67
N ASP A 43 -18.37 9.99 3.31
CA ASP A 43 -18.18 10.39 1.91
C ASP A 43 -16.99 9.63 1.30
N PHE A 44 -15.91 9.46 2.05
CA PHE A 44 -14.76 8.69 1.59
C PHE A 44 -15.14 7.23 1.30
N ILE A 45 -15.84 6.58 2.24
CA ILE A 45 -16.30 5.20 2.08
C ILE A 45 -17.16 5.08 0.82
N GLN A 46 -18.15 5.95 0.65
CA GLN A 46 -19.09 5.89 -0.48
C GLN A 46 -18.42 6.18 -1.83
N GLN A 47 -17.51 7.15 -1.89
CA GLN A 47 -16.93 7.63 -3.15
C GLN A 47 -15.69 6.85 -3.59
N TYR A 48 -14.93 6.28 -2.65
CA TYR A 48 -13.61 5.72 -2.94
C TYR A 48 -13.44 4.26 -2.58
N THR A 49 -14.45 3.61 -1.99
CA THR A 49 -14.35 2.21 -1.57
C THR A 49 -15.46 1.33 -2.10
N ARG A 50 -15.19 0.02 -2.13
CA ARG A 50 -16.15 -1.05 -2.39
C ARG A 50 -16.02 -2.14 -1.34
N LEU A 51 -17.06 -2.92 -1.13
CA LEU A 51 -16.94 -4.16 -0.37
C LEU A 51 -15.97 -5.12 -1.07
N ARG A 52 -15.12 -5.77 -0.28
CA ARG A 52 -14.26 -6.85 -0.78
C ARG A 52 -15.08 -8.06 -1.21
N MET A 53 -14.51 -8.91 -2.07
CA MET A 53 -15.18 -10.12 -2.56
C MET A 53 -15.55 -11.10 -1.44
N ASN A 54 -14.71 -11.20 -0.40
CA ASN A 54 -14.97 -12.02 0.79
C ASN A 54 -15.93 -11.35 1.79
N ARG A 55 -16.44 -10.15 1.48
CA ARG A 55 -17.31 -9.32 2.33
C ARG A 55 -16.73 -8.99 3.71
N ASN A 56 -15.42 -9.13 3.89
CA ASN A 56 -14.73 -8.89 5.17
C ASN A 56 -13.86 -7.63 5.07
N GLY A 57 -14.52 -6.49 4.93
CA GLY A 57 -13.90 -5.16 4.85
C GLY A 57 -14.06 -4.47 3.49
N LEU A 58 -13.39 -3.34 3.38
CA LEU A 58 -13.43 -2.45 2.22
C LEU A 58 -12.13 -2.54 1.40
N SER A 59 -12.25 -2.30 0.10
CA SER A 59 -11.13 -2.06 -0.81
C SER A 59 -11.30 -0.70 -1.46
N LEU A 60 -10.19 -0.02 -1.77
CA LEU A 60 -10.23 1.11 -2.68
C LEU A 60 -10.79 0.66 -4.04
N ILE A 61 -11.52 1.54 -4.70
CA ILE A 61 -12.01 1.32 -6.06
C ILE A 61 -10.93 1.65 -7.10
N GLU A 62 -11.18 1.16 -8.31
CA GLU A 62 -10.40 1.42 -9.50
C GLU A 62 -11.12 2.43 -10.41
N LYS A 63 -10.36 3.14 -11.24
CA LYS A 63 -10.86 3.92 -12.36
C LYS A 63 -11.30 2.99 -13.50
N GLU A 64 -11.95 3.55 -14.52
CA GLU A 64 -12.34 2.80 -15.73
C GLU A 64 -11.16 2.13 -16.44
N ASN A 65 -9.98 2.74 -16.39
CA ASN A 65 -8.74 2.18 -16.97
C ASN A 65 -8.02 1.19 -16.03
N HIS A 66 -8.67 0.75 -14.96
CA HIS A 66 -8.15 -0.16 -13.93
C HIS A 66 -7.01 0.37 -13.05
N GLU A 67 -6.65 1.64 -13.17
CA GLU A 67 -5.74 2.26 -12.21
C GLU A 67 -6.46 2.44 -10.86
N CYS A 68 -5.72 2.37 -9.76
CA CYS A 68 -6.23 2.76 -8.45
C CYS A 68 -6.79 4.19 -8.50
N ILE A 69 -7.94 4.42 -7.87
CA ILE A 69 -8.59 5.74 -7.81
C ILE A 69 -7.71 6.83 -7.17
N MET A 70 -6.73 6.43 -6.35
CA MET A 70 -5.79 7.33 -5.69
C MET A 70 -4.58 7.72 -6.55
N LEU A 71 -4.46 7.22 -7.78
CA LEU A 71 -3.42 7.62 -8.72
C LEU A 71 -3.80 8.93 -9.40
N GLU A 72 -2.99 9.97 -9.25
CA GLU A 72 -3.19 11.28 -9.87
C GLU A 72 -1.86 11.79 -10.41
N ASN A 73 -1.84 12.26 -11.66
CA ASN A 73 -0.62 12.75 -12.33
C ASN A 73 0.58 11.77 -12.24
N GLY A 74 0.30 10.46 -12.32
CA GLY A 74 1.31 9.41 -12.23
C GLY A 74 1.84 9.13 -10.82
N GLN A 75 1.29 9.75 -9.78
CA GLN A 75 1.69 9.58 -8.38
C GLN A 75 0.50 9.25 -7.48
N CYS A 76 0.75 8.57 -6.36
CA CYS A 76 -0.31 8.28 -5.39
C CYS A 76 -0.60 9.55 -4.57
N LYS A 77 -1.80 10.12 -4.69
CA LYS A 77 -2.16 11.37 -3.99
C LYS A 77 -2.18 11.22 -2.47
N ILE A 78 -2.46 10.01 -1.97
CA ILE A 78 -2.47 9.69 -0.53
C ILE A 78 -1.14 9.12 -0.03
N GLN A 79 -0.01 9.42 -0.69
CA GLN A 79 1.32 8.89 -0.35
C GLN A 79 1.67 8.95 1.15
N PRO A 80 1.39 10.04 1.91
CA PRO A 80 1.73 10.13 3.34
C PRO A 80 0.91 9.21 4.25
N VAL A 81 -0.33 8.89 3.84
CA VAL A 81 -1.30 8.10 4.61
C VAL A 81 -1.67 6.80 3.89
N LYS A 82 -0.74 6.27 3.09
CA LYS A 82 -0.95 5.05 2.30
C LYS A 82 -1.47 3.90 3.17
N PRO A 83 -2.43 3.11 2.66
CA PRO A 83 -2.83 1.87 3.30
C PRO A 83 -1.62 0.96 3.53
N PHE A 84 -1.68 0.17 4.59
CA PHE A 84 -0.66 -0.75 5.05
C PHE A 84 -0.27 -1.74 3.95
N GLN A 85 -1.27 -2.26 3.22
CA GLN A 85 -1.03 -3.11 2.05
C GLN A 85 -0.19 -2.37 1.00
N CYS A 86 -0.52 -1.13 0.65
CA CYS A 86 0.25 -0.35 -0.32
C CYS A 86 1.65 0.03 0.18
N LYS A 87 1.80 0.33 1.48
CA LYS A 87 3.09 0.64 2.11
C LYS A 87 4.00 -0.59 2.17
N GLY A 88 3.42 -1.77 2.34
CA GLY A 88 4.14 -3.04 2.43
C GLY A 88 4.74 -3.51 1.10
N PHE A 89 4.24 -3.07 -0.06
CA PHE A 89 4.79 -3.49 -1.35
C PHE A 89 6.11 -2.77 -1.67
N PRO A 90 7.17 -3.46 -2.14
CA PRO A 90 7.27 -4.90 -2.44
C PRO A 90 7.91 -5.73 -1.29
N ASN A 91 8.18 -5.11 -0.13
CA ASN A 91 8.98 -5.70 0.95
C ASN A 91 8.23 -6.74 1.79
N ARG A 92 6.95 -6.49 2.13
CA ARG A 92 6.09 -7.39 2.92
C ARG A 92 5.33 -8.39 2.05
N TRP A 93 4.99 -7.99 0.85
CA TRP A 93 4.34 -8.84 -0.14
C TRP A 93 4.72 -8.35 -1.55
N ASN A 94 4.73 -9.28 -2.49
CA ASN A 94 4.96 -9.02 -3.90
C ASN A 94 4.40 -10.19 -4.74
N PHE A 95 4.57 -10.10 -6.05
CA PHE A 95 4.20 -11.16 -7.00
C PHE A 95 5.37 -11.44 -7.94
N PRO A 96 5.48 -12.64 -8.55
CA PRO A 96 6.58 -12.96 -9.46
C PRO A 96 6.70 -11.95 -10.61
N GLY A 97 7.88 -11.35 -10.77
CA GLY A 97 8.17 -10.39 -11.84
C GLY A 97 7.78 -8.95 -11.53
N TRP A 98 7.42 -8.63 -10.28
CA TRP A 98 7.15 -7.25 -9.83
C TRP A 98 8.32 -6.29 -10.11
N GLU A 99 9.56 -6.80 -10.14
CA GLU A 99 10.78 -6.05 -10.43
C GLU A 99 10.79 -5.47 -11.85
N LYS A 100 10.02 -6.06 -12.77
CA LYS A 100 9.90 -5.59 -14.15
C LYS A 100 8.98 -4.39 -14.29
N VAL A 101 8.16 -4.11 -13.26
CA VAL A 101 7.13 -3.07 -13.29
C VAL A 101 7.37 -1.99 -12.26
N CYS A 102 7.84 -2.33 -11.07
CA CYS A 102 8.14 -1.37 -10.01
C CYS A 102 9.58 -0.86 -10.12
N GLN A 103 9.77 0.44 -9.94
CA GLN A 103 11.09 1.09 -9.94
C GLN A 103 11.71 1.20 -8.54
N ALA A 104 11.26 0.37 -7.58
CA ALA A 104 11.82 0.41 -6.23
C ALA A 104 13.31 0.03 -6.26
N LYS A 105 14.13 0.80 -5.52
CA LYS A 105 15.59 0.67 -5.57
C LYS A 105 16.05 -0.28 -4.45
N PRO A 106 16.87 -1.31 -4.75
CA PRO A 106 17.41 -2.17 -3.72
C PRO A 106 18.40 -1.38 -2.85
N VAL A 107 18.28 -1.55 -1.54
CA VAL A 107 19.15 -0.98 -0.52
C VAL A 107 19.54 -2.12 0.43
N PRO A 108 20.83 -2.29 0.80
CA PRO A 108 21.21 -3.26 1.81
C PRO A 108 20.41 -3.05 3.11
N MET A 109 19.88 -4.12 3.72
CA MET A 109 18.98 -4.02 4.88
C MET A 109 19.59 -3.21 6.04
N GLN A 110 20.88 -3.40 6.29
CA GLN A 110 21.60 -2.66 7.34
C GLN A 110 21.59 -1.14 7.07
N GLU A 111 21.89 -0.73 5.83
CA GLU A 111 21.83 0.68 5.42
C GLU A 111 20.39 1.22 5.52
N ALA A 112 19.40 0.41 5.14
CA ALA A 112 18.00 0.79 5.24
C ALA A 112 17.54 1.04 6.68
N ILE A 113 18.00 0.21 7.63
CA ILE A 113 17.75 0.40 9.07
C ILE A 113 18.41 1.70 9.56
N GLU A 114 19.67 1.94 9.22
CA GLU A 114 20.41 3.15 9.61
C GLU A 114 19.75 4.44 9.06
N ARG A 115 19.15 4.35 7.87
CA ARG A 115 18.41 5.45 7.24
C ARG A 115 16.96 5.58 7.74
N GLY A 116 16.51 4.72 8.66
CA GLY A 116 15.15 4.72 9.20
C GLY A 116 14.08 4.35 8.17
N LEU A 117 14.44 3.61 7.12
CA LEU A 117 13.50 3.17 6.08
C LEU A 117 12.66 1.96 6.50
N VAL A 118 13.08 1.27 7.55
CA VAL A 118 12.48 0.02 8.03
C VAL A 118 11.87 0.27 9.41
N GLU A 119 10.56 0.09 9.55
CA GLU A 119 9.88 0.20 10.84
C GLU A 119 10.00 -1.10 11.64
N LYS A 120 9.88 -1.03 12.97
CA LYS A 120 9.91 -2.24 13.81
C LYS A 120 8.88 -3.30 13.37
N GLY A 121 7.72 -2.86 12.88
CA GLY A 121 6.68 -3.72 12.34
C GLY A 121 6.98 -4.32 10.96
N ASP A 122 8.00 -3.83 10.24
CA ASP A 122 8.54 -4.45 9.01
C ASP A 122 9.51 -5.60 9.35
N LEU A 123 10.05 -5.64 10.58
CA LEU A 123 11.06 -6.61 11.03
C LEU A 123 10.47 -7.78 11.84
N SER A 124 9.28 -7.65 12.40
CA SER A 124 8.65 -8.69 13.23
C SER A 124 7.80 -9.64 12.40
N ALA A 125 8.14 -10.94 12.43
CA ALA A 125 7.31 -12.02 11.86
C ALA A 125 5.97 -12.25 12.61
N ASN A 126 5.72 -11.51 13.70
CA ASN A 126 4.45 -11.52 14.42
C ASN A 126 3.64 -10.26 14.08
N SER A 127 2.77 -10.42 13.10
CA SER A 127 1.66 -9.53 12.77
C SER A 127 0.58 -9.64 13.85
N GLU A 128 0.65 -8.83 14.89
CA GLU A 128 -0.55 -8.62 15.69
C GLU A 128 -1.59 -7.90 14.82
N THR A 129 -2.54 -8.70 14.30
CA THR A 129 -3.88 -8.33 13.85
C THR A 129 -4.05 -7.72 12.45
N ARG A 130 -3.10 -6.92 11.95
CA ARG A 130 -3.22 -6.15 10.69
C ARG A 130 -2.89 -6.98 9.44
N GLY A 131 -3.76 -6.94 8.43
CA GLY A 131 -3.52 -7.65 7.17
C GLY A 131 -3.60 -9.19 7.24
N ARG A 132 -4.36 -9.75 8.20
CA ARG A 132 -4.55 -11.21 8.36
C ARG A 132 -5.16 -11.92 7.14
N ASP A 133 -5.72 -11.16 6.20
CA ASP A 133 -6.29 -11.66 4.94
C ASP A 133 -5.60 -11.07 3.69
N LEU A 134 -4.35 -10.60 3.82
CA LEU A 134 -3.48 -10.17 2.72
C LEU A 134 -2.63 -11.32 2.18
#